data_AF-M6UK81-F1
#
_entry.id   AF-M6UK81-F1
#
_cell.length_a   1.000
_cell.length_b   1.000
_cell.length_c   1.000
_cell.angle_alpha   90.00
_cell.angle_beta   90.00
_cell.angle_gamma   90.00
#
_symmetry.space_group_name_H-M   'P 1'
#
loop_
_entity.id
_entity.type
_entity.pdbx_description
1 polymer ?
#
loop_
_entity_poly.entity_id
_entity_poly.type
_entity_poly.pdbx_seq_one_letter_code
_entity_poly.pdbx_strand_id
1 'polypeptide(L)'
;MNFKKYLKKYESVNFLKTANRFLKSERFLIYLVSLPFFGTWLIGFTFYWENPTIRKYSGISFVNFLYFLGFLLVSVLISWAPIVGPWLGHIVHLLGILIYLGISGLLLYNYTSAKKIALKIPERHLSYLESYIH
;
A
#
# COMPACT_ATOMS: atom_id res chain seq x y z
N MET A 1 29.19 -16.41 14.70
CA MET A 1 28.43 -15.27 15.28
C MET A 1 27.62 -15.79 16.46
N ASN A 2 27.89 -15.34 17.68
CA ASN A 2 27.33 -15.94 18.90
C ASN A 2 25.91 -15.37 19.17
N PHE A 3 24.88 -16.12 18.81
CA PHE A 3 23.46 -15.70 18.85
C PHE A 3 23.03 -15.22 20.24
N LYS A 4 23.58 -15.82 21.32
CA LYS A 4 23.37 -15.37 22.71
C LYS A 4 23.83 -13.93 22.95
N LYS A 5 24.95 -13.50 22.35
CA LYS A 5 25.48 -12.14 22.49
C LYS A 5 24.60 -11.12 21.75
N TYR A 6 23.97 -11.54 20.66
CA TYR A 6 22.98 -10.75 19.92
C TYR A 6 21.69 -10.57 20.70
N LEU A 7 21.15 -11.65 21.30
CA LEU A 7 19.94 -11.59 22.13
C LEU A 7 20.14 -10.73 23.39
N LYS A 8 21.33 -10.79 24.00
CA LYS A 8 21.70 -9.96 25.17
C LYS A 8 21.64 -8.45 24.90
N LYS A 9 21.82 -8.02 23.64
CA LYS A 9 21.68 -6.62 23.21
C LYS A 9 20.22 -6.14 23.24
N TYR A 10 19.27 -7.04 23.07
CA TYR A 10 17.83 -6.74 23.05
C TYR A 10 17.13 -7.07 24.39
N GLU A 11 17.81 -7.78 25.30
CA GLU A 11 17.31 -8.17 26.62
C GLU A 11 17.06 -6.97 27.56
N SER A 12 17.71 -5.82 27.33
CA SER A 12 17.48 -4.58 28.06
C SER A 12 16.44 -3.64 27.42
N VAL A 13 15.90 -4.00 26.25
CA VAL A 13 14.89 -3.20 25.56
C VAL A 13 13.54 -3.62 26.12
N ASN A 14 12.88 -2.74 26.87
CA ASN A 14 11.49 -2.94 27.27
C ASN A 14 10.63 -3.01 25.99
N PHE A 15 10.35 -4.24 25.56
CA PHE A 15 9.72 -4.56 24.28
C PHE A 15 8.36 -3.88 24.16
N LEU A 16 7.55 -3.94 25.22
CA LEU A 16 6.24 -3.28 25.28
C LEU A 16 6.34 -1.77 25.08
N LYS A 17 7.30 -1.12 25.77
CA LYS A 17 7.52 0.33 25.62
C LYS A 17 7.97 0.69 24.20
N THR A 18 8.82 -0.14 23.60
CA THR A 18 9.33 0.08 22.23
C THR A 18 8.26 -0.16 21.18
N ALA A 19 7.48 -1.23 21.32
CA ALA A 19 6.36 -1.56 20.45
C ALA A 19 5.28 -0.47 20.50
N ASN A 20 4.90 -0.01 21.70
CA ASN A 20 3.93 1.07 21.87
C ASN A 20 4.42 2.38 21.23
N ARG A 21 5.71 2.70 21.38
CA ARG A 21 6.32 3.86 20.71
C ARG A 21 6.28 3.72 19.18
N PHE A 22 6.51 2.51 18.65
CA PHE A 22 6.47 2.26 17.22
C PHE A 22 5.04 2.35 16.66
N LEU A 23 4.05 1.75 17.32
CA LEU A 23 2.64 1.80 16.90
C LEU A 23 2.09 3.23 16.83
N LYS A 24 2.62 4.13 17.66
CA LYS A 24 2.26 5.56 17.66
C LYS A 24 3.09 6.40 16.69
N SER A 25 4.07 5.81 16.00
CA SER A 25 4.94 6.55 15.09
C SER A 25 4.27 6.77 13.73
N GLU A 26 4.60 7.89 13.10
CA GLU A 26 4.20 8.19 11.71
C GLU A 26 4.63 7.07 10.75
N ARG A 27 5.79 6.47 11.01
CA ARG A 27 6.31 5.34 10.23
C ARG A 27 5.36 4.14 10.22
N PHE A 28 4.81 3.78 11.37
CA PHE A 28 3.84 2.70 11.45
C PHE A 28 2.54 3.06 10.69
N LEU A 29 2.06 4.29 10.83
CA LEU A 29 0.87 4.74 10.11
C LEU A 29 1.06 4.69 8.59
N ILE A 30 2.21 5.13 8.10
CA ILE A 30 2.53 5.08 6.66
C ILE A 30 2.61 3.63 6.18
N TYR A 31 3.21 2.74 6.96
CA TYR A 31 3.18 1.32 6.65
C TYR A 31 1.76 0.79 6.60
N LEU A 32 0.94 1.09 7.61
CA LEU A 32 -0.43 0.65 7.71
C LEU A 32 -1.26 1.07 6.49
N VAL A 33 -1.24 2.36 6.12
CA VAL A 33 -2.01 2.88 4.98
C VAL A 33 -1.46 2.43 3.63
N SER A 34 -0.19 2.01 3.56
CA SER A 34 0.46 1.51 2.33
C SER A 34 0.28 0.01 2.11
N LEU A 35 -0.27 -0.72 3.09
CA LEU A 35 -0.50 -2.15 2.95
C LEU A 35 -1.58 -2.44 1.90
N PRO A 36 -1.44 -3.54 1.14
CA PRO A 36 -2.43 -3.98 0.16
C PRO A 36 -3.65 -4.62 0.84
N PHE A 37 -4.17 -4.02 1.91
CA PHE A 37 -5.38 -4.47 2.59
C PHE A 37 -6.52 -3.51 2.30
N PHE A 38 -7.69 -4.06 2.01
CA PHE A 38 -8.87 -3.26 1.72
C PHE A 38 -9.18 -2.33 2.89
N GLY A 39 -9.31 -1.03 2.61
CA GLY A 39 -9.76 -0.01 3.56
C GLY A 39 -8.68 0.58 4.45
N THR A 40 -7.40 0.15 4.39
CA THR A 40 -6.35 0.74 5.25
C THR A 40 -6.10 2.22 4.95
N TRP A 41 -6.22 2.63 3.70
CA TRP A 41 -6.11 4.04 3.29
C TRP A 41 -7.18 4.94 3.92
N LEU A 42 -8.36 4.39 4.27
CA LEU A 42 -9.43 5.16 4.92
C LEU A 42 -8.99 5.68 6.29
N ILE A 43 -8.11 4.95 6.99
CA ILE A 43 -7.58 5.37 8.29
C ILE A 43 -6.86 6.71 8.15
N GLY A 44 -6.04 6.86 7.11
CA GLY A 44 -5.34 8.10 6.84
C GLY A 44 -6.27 9.25 6.49
N PHE A 45 -7.30 9.01 5.67
CA PHE A 45 -8.28 10.03 5.34
C PHE A 45 -9.18 10.42 6.50
N THR A 46 -9.55 9.47 7.37
CA THR A 46 -10.52 9.70 8.45
C THR A 46 -9.88 10.34 9.66
N PHE A 47 -8.68 9.89 10.06
CA PHE A 47 -8.06 10.27 11.33
C PHE A 47 -6.81 11.14 11.18
N TYR A 48 -6.22 11.20 9.98
CA TYR A 48 -4.92 11.84 9.77
C TYR A 48 -4.90 12.75 8.52
N TRP A 49 -6.05 13.30 8.14
CA TRP A 49 -6.20 14.16 6.96
C TRP A 49 -5.24 15.35 6.94
N GLU A 50 -5.02 15.95 8.10
CA GLU A 50 -4.13 17.12 8.27
C GLU A 50 -2.64 16.78 8.12
N ASN A 51 -2.25 15.51 8.17
CA ASN A 51 -0.87 15.10 7.94
C ASN A 51 -0.62 14.90 6.44
N PRO A 52 0.14 15.79 5.77
CA PRO A 52 0.30 15.74 4.31
C PRO A 52 1.02 14.47 3.83
N THR A 53 1.93 13.92 4.63
CA THR A 53 2.63 12.68 4.29
C THR A 53 1.64 11.52 4.34
N ILE A 54 0.92 11.34 5.45
CA ILE A 54 -0.05 10.24 5.59
C ILE A 54 -1.15 10.35 4.55
N ARG A 55 -1.65 11.57 4.28
CA ARG A 55 -2.65 11.83 3.23
C ARG A 55 -2.13 11.42 1.86
N LYS A 56 -0.90 11.79 1.49
CA LYS A 56 -0.29 11.38 0.21
C LYS A 56 -0.20 9.86 0.07
N TYR A 57 0.33 9.16 1.08
CA TYR A 57 0.45 7.70 1.01
C TYR A 57 -0.92 7.02 0.97
N SER A 58 -1.90 7.52 1.74
CA SER A 58 -3.28 7.04 1.69
C SER A 58 -3.93 7.29 0.33
N GLY A 59 -3.67 8.46 -0.28
CA GLY A 59 -4.07 8.81 -1.64
C GLY A 59 -3.54 7.83 -2.67
N ILE A 60 -2.25 7.54 -2.64
CA ILE A 60 -1.64 6.59 -3.59
C ILE A 60 -2.18 5.17 -3.35
N SER A 61 -2.37 4.75 -2.10
CA SER A 61 -2.98 3.46 -1.79
C SER A 61 -4.42 3.35 -2.27
N PHE A 62 -5.20 4.43 -2.16
CA PHE A 62 -6.55 4.48 -2.71
C PHE A 62 -6.54 4.35 -4.24
N VAL A 63 -5.66 5.09 -4.93
CA VAL A 63 -5.48 4.97 -6.38
C VAL A 63 -5.07 3.53 -6.77
N ASN A 64 -4.18 2.93 -6.00
CA ASN A 64 -3.76 1.54 -6.21
C ASN A 64 -4.94 0.56 -6.08
N PHE A 65 -5.80 0.77 -5.07
CA PHE A 65 -7.05 0.01 -4.95
C PHE A 65 -7.98 0.23 -6.15
N LEU A 66 -8.12 1.46 -6.66
CA LEU A 66 -8.92 1.74 -7.85
C LEU A 66 -8.40 1.00 -9.09
N TYR A 67 -7.09 0.86 -9.26
CA TYR A 67 -6.54 0.01 -10.31
C TYR A 67 -6.95 -1.44 -10.13
N PHE A 68 -6.76 -2.00 -8.94
CA PHE A 68 -7.15 -3.38 -8.66
C PHE A 68 -8.63 -3.61 -8.95
N LEU A 69 -9.50 -2.68 -8.51
CA LEU A 69 -10.93 -2.74 -8.77
C LEU A 69 -11.24 -2.69 -10.28
N GLY A 70 -10.55 -1.83 -11.03
CA GLY A 70 -10.65 -1.78 -12.49
C GLY A 70 -10.28 -3.12 -13.15
N PHE A 71 -9.15 -3.70 -12.77
CA PHE A 71 -8.73 -5.02 -13.27
C PHE A 71 -9.73 -6.13 -12.88
N LEU A 72 -10.29 -6.09 -11.68
CA LEU A 72 -11.32 -7.02 -11.24
C LEU A 72 -12.59 -6.91 -12.10
N LEU A 73 -13.08 -5.70 -12.34
CA LEU A 73 -14.26 -5.48 -13.19
C LEU A 73 -14.02 -5.94 -14.63
N VAL A 74 -12.88 -5.59 -15.21
CA VAL A 74 -12.51 -6.02 -16.58
C VAL A 74 -12.35 -7.54 -16.64
N SER A 75 -11.76 -8.16 -15.62
CA SER A 75 -11.65 -9.61 -15.50
C SER A 75 -13.03 -10.29 -15.50
N VAL A 76 -13.98 -9.76 -14.73
CA VAL A 76 -15.36 -10.28 -14.73
C VAL A 76 -15.97 -10.16 -16.11
N LEU A 77 -15.88 -9.00 -16.77
CA LEU A 77 -16.44 -8.81 -18.11
C LEU A 77 -15.85 -9.77 -19.15
N ILE A 78 -14.53 -9.93 -19.16
CA ILE A 78 -13.84 -10.83 -20.10
C ILE A 78 -14.18 -12.30 -19.84
N SER A 79 -14.44 -12.66 -18.58
CA SER A 79 -14.78 -14.04 -18.18
C SER A 79 -16.07 -14.55 -18.85
N TRP A 80 -16.94 -13.66 -19.31
CA TRP A 80 -18.18 -14.01 -20.00
C TRP A 80 -17.97 -14.38 -21.48
N ALA A 81 -16.79 -14.15 -22.04
CA ALA A 81 -16.49 -14.55 -23.41
C ALA A 81 -16.52 -16.08 -23.54
N PRO A 82 -17.16 -16.64 -24.57
CA PRO A 82 -17.21 -18.08 -24.76
C PRO A 82 -15.82 -18.67 -24.99
N ILE A 83 -15.64 -19.93 -24.56
CA ILE A 83 -14.45 -20.78 -24.77
C ILE A 83 -13.20 -20.30 -24.00
N VAL A 84 -12.74 -19.08 -24.23
CA VAL A 84 -11.47 -18.55 -23.69
C VAL A 84 -11.66 -17.55 -22.54
N GLY A 85 -12.89 -17.08 -22.31
CA GLY A 85 -13.18 -16.03 -21.33
C GLY A 85 -12.62 -16.30 -19.93
N PRO A 86 -12.90 -17.46 -19.31
CA PRO A 86 -12.40 -17.75 -17.96
C PRO A 86 -10.87 -17.65 -17.83
N TRP A 87 -10.13 -18.14 -18.83
CA TRP A 87 -8.66 -18.10 -18.85
C TRP A 87 -8.14 -16.66 -18.94
N LEU A 88 -8.70 -15.87 -19.86
CA LEU A 88 -8.34 -14.47 -20.03
C LEU A 88 -8.73 -13.64 -18.80
N GLY A 89 -9.90 -13.91 -18.21
CA GLY A 89 -10.34 -13.32 -16.96
C GLY A 89 -9.34 -13.55 -15.83
N HIS A 90 -8.88 -14.77 -15.63
CA HIS A 90 -7.87 -15.09 -14.61
C HIS A 90 -6.53 -14.37 -14.86
N ILE A 91 -6.06 -14.28 -16.11
CA ILE A 91 -4.83 -13.53 -16.44
C ILE A 91 -4.98 -12.06 -16.07
N VAL A 92 -6.09 -11.43 -16.45
CA VAL A 92 -6.37 -10.02 -16.13
C VAL A 92 -6.47 -9.81 -14.63
N HIS A 93 -7.13 -10.72 -13.91
CA HIS A 93 -7.20 -10.65 -12.45
C HIS A 93 -5.82 -10.76 -11.80
N LEU A 94 -4.99 -11.70 -12.27
CA LEU A 94 -3.62 -11.88 -11.79
C LEU A 94 -2.78 -10.62 -12.02
N LEU A 95 -2.89 -9.97 -13.18
CA LEU A 95 -2.24 -8.70 -13.44
C LEU A 95 -2.67 -7.62 -12.44
N GLY A 96 -3.97 -7.55 -12.13
CA GLY A 96 -4.49 -6.68 -11.09
C GLY A 96 -3.85 -6.93 -9.72
N ILE A 97 -3.74 -8.21 -9.30
CA ILE A 97 -3.08 -8.59 -8.04
C ILE A 97 -1.60 -8.18 -8.06
N LEU A 98 -0.88 -8.45 -9.13
CA LEU A 98 0.55 -8.13 -9.25
C LEU A 98 0.80 -6.62 -9.18
N ILE A 99 -0.02 -5.82 -9.85
CA ILE A 99 0.06 -4.35 -9.78
C ILE A 99 -0.25 -3.87 -8.35
N TYR A 100 -1.31 -4.40 -7.75
CA TYR A 100 -1.74 -4.00 -6.42
C TYR A 100 -0.67 -4.29 -5.35
N LEU A 101 -0.10 -5.49 -5.38
CA LEU A 101 1.01 -5.86 -4.50
C LEU A 101 2.29 -5.10 -4.83
N GLY A 102 2.59 -4.91 -6.12
CA GLY A 102 3.79 -4.22 -6.60
C GLY A 102 3.84 -2.76 -6.15
N ILE A 103 2.78 -1.99 -6.35
CA ILE A 103 2.71 -0.58 -5.93
C ILE A 103 2.77 -0.48 -4.40
N SER A 104 2.06 -1.35 -3.67
CA SER A 104 2.09 -1.37 -2.20
C SER A 104 3.50 -1.68 -1.67
N GLY A 105 4.17 -2.68 -2.26
CA GLY A 105 5.56 -3.01 -1.95
C GLY A 105 6.52 -1.87 -2.25
N LEU A 106 6.35 -1.18 -3.38
CA LEU A 106 7.15 0.00 -3.74
C LEU A 106 6.92 1.18 -2.80
N LEU A 107 5.69 1.42 -2.34
CA LEU A 107 5.39 2.45 -1.33
C LEU A 107 6.14 2.17 -0.03
N LEU A 108 6.03 0.93 0.48
CA LEU A 108 6.73 0.50 1.68
C LEU A 108 8.26 0.59 1.50
N TYR A 109 8.76 0.18 0.32
CA TYR A 109 10.18 0.25 -0.01
C TYR A 109 10.69 1.69 -0.04
N ASN A 110 9.97 2.60 -0.70
CA ASN A 110 10.33 4.02 -0.84
C ASN A 110 10.33 4.75 0.50
N TYR A 111 9.45 4.37 1.43
CA TYR A 111 9.44 4.96 2.76
C TYR A 111 10.55 4.39 3.65
N THR A 112 10.87 3.10 3.48
CA THR A 112 11.87 2.41 4.31
C THR A 112 13.30 2.65 3.84
N SER A 113 13.49 2.80 2.53
CA SER A 113 14.78 2.99 1.88
C SER A 113 14.97 4.47 1.57
N ALA A 114 16.19 4.98 1.71
CA ALA A 114 16.52 6.35 1.26
C ALA A 114 16.44 6.53 -0.28
N LYS A 115 16.15 5.45 -1.03
CA LYS A 115 16.01 5.43 -2.48
C LYS A 115 14.54 5.63 -2.85
N LYS A 116 14.27 6.68 -3.63
CA LYS A 116 12.93 6.97 -4.16
C LYS A 116 12.78 6.40 -5.56
N ILE A 117 12.06 5.29 -5.70
CA ILE A 117 11.55 4.83 -6.99
C ILE A 117 10.32 5.67 -7.30
N ALA A 118 10.38 6.48 -8.35
CA ALA A 118 9.29 7.40 -8.67
C ALA A 118 8.02 6.64 -9.09
N LEU A 119 6.93 6.78 -8.33
CA LEU A 119 5.61 6.24 -8.66
C LEU A 119 4.83 7.24 -9.54
N LYS A 120 5.43 7.66 -10.66
CA LYS A 120 4.93 8.78 -11.47
C LYS A 120 3.46 8.63 -11.91
N ILE A 121 3.05 7.42 -12.29
CA ILE A 121 1.69 7.16 -12.78
C ILE A 121 0.66 7.27 -11.65
N PRO A 122 0.78 6.52 -10.52
CA PRO A 122 -0.09 6.72 -9.37
C PRO A 122 -0.12 8.14 -8.83
N GLU A 123 1.04 8.81 -8.75
CA GLU A 123 1.12 10.20 -8.27
C GLU A 123 0.36 11.16 -9.19
N ARG A 124 0.50 11.02 -10.51
CA ARG A 124 -0.24 11.84 -11.48
C ARG A 124 -1.75 11.62 -11.39
N HIS A 125 -2.19 10.37 -11.27
CA HIS A 125 -3.62 10.08 -11.14
C HIS A 125 -4.19 10.59 -9.80
N LEU A 126 -3.40 10.53 -8.72
CA LEU A 126 -3.79 11.17 -7.46
C LEU A 126 -3.96 12.69 -7.63
N SER A 127 -2.99 13.36 -8.26
CA SER A 127 -3.10 14.81 -8.52
C SER A 127 -4.32 15.16 -9.37
N TYR A 128 -4.68 14.32 -10.34
CA TYR A 128 -5.93 14.51 -11.08
C TYR A 128 -7.16 14.36 -10.19
N LEU A 129 -7.22 13.34 -9.33
CA LEU A 129 -8.35 13.18 -8.40
C LEU A 129 -8.46 14.35 -7.42
N GLU A 130 -7.35 14.82 -6.87
CA GLU A 130 -7.31 15.96 -5.95
C GLU A 130 -7.77 17.26 -6.62
N SER A 131 -7.58 17.40 -7.94
CA SER A 131 -8.04 18.57 -8.70
C SER A 131 -9.56 18.73 -8.79
N TYR A 132 -10.33 17.67 -8.51
CA TYR A 132 -11.80 17.72 -8.48
C TYR A 132 -12.38 18.04 -7.09
N ILE A 133 -11.54 18.08 -6.06
CA ILE A 133 -11.93 18.32 -4.65
C ILE A 133 -11.71 19.80 -4.26
N HIS A 134 -11.01 20.55 -5.11
CA HIS A 134 -10.75 22.00 -4.99
C HIS A 134 -11.54 22.79 -6.02
#